data_AF-A0A921F8L0-F1
#
_entry.id   AF-A0A921F8L0-F1
#
_cell.length_a   1.000
_cell.length_b   1.000
_cell.length_c   1.000
_cell.angle_alpha   90.00
_cell.angle_beta   90.00
_cell.angle_gamma   90.00
#
_symmetry.space_group_name_H-M   'P 1'
#
loop_
_entity.id
_entity.type
_entity.pdbx_description
1 polymer ?
#
loop_
_entity_poly.entity_id
_entity_poly.type
_entity_poly.pdbx_seq_one_letter_code
_entity_poly.pdbx_strand_id
1 'polypeptide(L)'
;MSIYFNEHGSAIGYQVEGRWLIKGDYLQIDQGPNIPEGLYKINDNKVKFPFDYKEVEGVIDAEKLTFTVCGIEYKMRKAKTNPWDV
;
A
#
# COMPACT_ATOMS: atom_id res chain seq x y z
N MET A 1 -13.36 -0.91 -9.93
CA MET A 1 -13.62 -1.95 -8.93
C MET A 1 -12.60 -1.77 -7.84
N SER A 2 -13.00 -1.35 -6.63
CA SER A 2 -12.09 -0.97 -5.56
C SER A 2 -11.63 -2.22 -4.81
N ILE A 3 -10.51 -2.82 -5.23
CA ILE A 3 -9.90 -3.99 -4.59
C ILE A 3 -9.58 -3.80 -3.10
N TYR A 4 -9.66 -2.56 -2.61
CA TYR A 4 -9.32 -2.15 -1.26
C TYR A 4 -10.42 -2.39 -0.24
N PHE A 5 -11.60 -2.86 -0.64
CA PHE A 5 -12.73 -3.11 0.26
C PHE A 5 -13.26 -4.53 0.05
N ASN A 6 -13.66 -5.19 1.15
CA ASN A 6 -14.32 -6.49 1.08
C ASN A 6 -15.82 -6.34 0.80
N GLU A 7 -16.52 -7.46 0.67
CA GLU A 7 -17.97 -7.52 0.43
C GLU A 7 -18.82 -6.85 1.52
N HIS A 8 -18.25 -6.60 2.70
CA HIS A 8 -18.88 -5.89 3.81
C HIS A 8 -18.54 -4.40 3.85
N GLY A 9 -17.80 -3.87 2.87
CA GLY A 9 -17.35 -2.48 2.84
C GLY A 9 -16.19 -2.17 3.79
N SER A 10 -15.56 -3.18 4.40
CA SER A 10 -14.40 -3.01 5.26
C SER A 10 -13.11 -2.97 4.44
N ALA A 11 -12.18 -2.09 4.82
CA ALA A 11 -10.90 -1.94 4.14
C ALA A 11 -10.04 -3.22 4.24
N ILE A 12 -9.62 -3.76 3.10
CA ILE A 12 -8.65 -4.84 2.97
C ILE A 12 -7.25 -4.23 3.03
N GLY A 13 -6.40 -4.78 3.90
CA GLY A 13 -4.98 -4.44 3.95
C GLY A 13 -4.19 -5.24 2.93
N TYR A 14 -3.25 -4.60 2.25
CA TYR A 14 -2.23 -5.22 1.41
C TYR A 14 -0.86 -4.78 1.88
N GLN A 15 -0.07 -5.74 2.34
CA GLN A 15 1.30 -5.50 2.78
C GLN A 15 2.25 -5.57 1.59
N VAL A 16 3.13 -4.58 1.48
CA VAL A 16 4.15 -4.47 0.43
C VAL A 16 5.51 -4.60 1.09
N GLU A 17 6.25 -5.68 0.77
CA GLU A 17 7.59 -5.96 1.32
C GLU A 17 7.72 -5.88 2.86
N GLY A 18 6.61 -6.00 3.59
CA GLY A 18 6.61 -5.81 5.04
C GLY A 18 6.75 -4.37 5.53
N ARG A 19 6.91 -3.37 4.64
CA ARG A 19 7.23 -1.98 4.99
C ARG A 19 6.08 -1.00 4.77
N TRP A 20 5.22 -1.29 3.79
CA TRP A 20 4.07 -0.46 3.49
C TRP A 20 2.78 -1.26 3.59
N LEU A 21 1.72 -0.60 4.03
CA LEU A 21 0.39 -1.17 4.13
C LEU A 21 -0.59 -0.32 3.33
N ILE A 22 -1.08 -0.85 2.22
CA ILE A 22 -2.18 -0.24 1.47
C ILE A 22 -3.49 -0.70 2.13
N LYS A 23 -4.30 0.23 2.63
CA LYS A 23 -5.57 -0.07 3.31
C LYS A 23 -6.64 0.95 2.93
N GLY A 24 -7.68 0.49 2.25
CA GLY A 24 -8.71 1.38 1.71
C GLY A 24 -8.07 2.37 0.73
N ASP A 25 -8.35 3.66 0.92
CA ASP A 25 -7.82 4.75 0.08
C ASP A 25 -6.48 5.32 0.58
N TYR A 26 -5.75 4.60 1.42
CA TYR A 26 -4.50 5.10 2.01
C TYR A 26 -3.35 4.10 1.90
N LEU A 27 -2.15 4.64 1.68
CA LEU A 27 -0.88 4.00 1.96
C LEU A 27 -0.42 4.40 3.36
N GLN A 28 -0.35 3.42 4.25
CA GLN A 28 0.21 3.56 5.59
C GLN A 28 1.66 3.13 5.60
N ILE A 29 2.52 3.98 6.18
CA ILE A 29 3.95 3.73 6.35
C ILE A 29 4.23 3.78 7.85
N ASP A 30 4.42 2.61 8.46
CA ASP A 30 4.64 2.48 9.89
C ASP A 30 6.10 2.62 10.30
N GLN A 31 7.04 2.20 9.44
CA GLN A 31 8.48 2.36 9.67
C GLN A 31 9.26 2.11 8.37
N GLY A 32 10.15 3.03 7.99
CA GLY A 32 11.04 2.85 6.85
C GLY A 32 12.29 3.72 6.92
N PRO A 33 13.47 3.23 6.48
CA PRO A 33 14.65 4.07 6.36
C PRO A 33 14.37 5.17 5.34
N ASN A 34 14.52 6.43 5.74
CA ASN A 34 14.34 7.62 4.90
C ASN A 34 12.90 7.86 4.39
N ILE A 35 11.88 7.37 5.10
CA ILE A 35 10.47 7.62 4.80
C ILE A 35 9.78 8.14 6.07
N PRO A 36 9.18 9.34 6.05
CA PRO A 36 8.35 9.80 7.15
C PRO A 36 7.16 8.86 7.37
N GLU A 37 6.96 8.45 8.62
CA GLU A 37 5.75 7.75 9.04
C GLU A 37 4.52 8.58 8.70
N GLY A 38 3.47 7.94 8.20
CA GLY A 38 2.29 8.68 7.77
C GLY A 38 1.26 7.87 6.98
N LEU A 39 0.12 8.52 6.78
CA LEU A 39 -0.99 8.06 5.95
C LEU A 39 -1.04 8.94 4.70
N TYR A 40 -0.78 8.33 3.54
CA TYR A 40 -0.76 9.01 2.25
C TYR A 40 -1.98 8.60 1.45
N LYS A 41 -2.76 9.59 0.99
CA LYS A 41 -3.99 9.33 0.24
C LYS A 41 -3.69 8.78 -1.14
N ILE A 42 -4.31 7.66 -1.47
CA ILE A 42 -4.34 7.07 -2.81
C ILE A 42 -5.41 7.83 -3.60
N ASN A 43 -5.04 8.30 -4.78
CA ASN A 43 -5.97 8.86 -5.75
C ASN A 43 -5.97 7.94 -6.97
N ASP A 44 -7.13 7.36 -7.26
CA ASP A 44 -7.33 6.28 -8.23
C ASP A 44 -6.46 5.06 -7.92
N ASN A 45 -5.29 4.95 -8.55
CA ASN A 45 -4.31 3.89 -8.35
C ASN A 45 -2.90 4.44 -8.05
N LYS A 46 -2.80 5.72 -7.69
CA LYS A 46 -1.53 6.41 -7.47
C LYS A 46 -1.46 7.00 -6.08
N VAL A 47 -0.28 7.02 -5.50
CA VAL A 47 -0.02 7.66 -4.21
C VAL A 47 1.28 8.43 -4.26
N LYS A 48 1.26 9.65 -3.74
CA LYS A 48 2.45 10.49 -3.61
C LYS A 48 2.88 10.54 -2.16
N PHE A 49 4.16 10.30 -1.92
CA PHE A 49 4.73 10.30 -0.58
C PHE A 49 6.22 10.67 -0.64
N PRO A 50 6.78 11.27 0.42
CA PRO A 50 8.20 11.52 0.54
C PRO A 50 8.96 10.21 0.73
N PHE A 51 9.93 9.94 -0.13
CA PHE A 51 10.84 8.80 -0.08
C PHE A 51 12.25 9.28 -0.41
N ASP A 52 13.21 9.02 0.47
CA ASP A 52 14.62 9.42 0.28
C ASP A 52 14.79 10.93 -0.02
N TYR A 53 14.12 11.75 0.79
CA TYR A 53 14.12 13.22 0.69
C TYR A 53 13.54 13.81 -0.61
N LYS A 54 12.80 13.02 -1.39
CA LYS A 54 12.10 13.47 -2.60
C LYS A 54 10.65 13.00 -2.60
N GLU A 55 9.76 13.77 -3.23
CA GLU A 55 8.40 13.28 -3.50
C GLU A 55 8.45 12.25 -4.63
N VAL A 56 7.92 11.06 -4.38
CA VAL A 56 7.83 9.98 -5.37
C VAL A 56 6.36 9.62 -5.59
N GLU A 57 6.06 9.11 -6.78
CA GLU A 57 4.76 8.56 -7.13
C GLU A 57 4.85 7.03 -7.16
N GLY A 58 4.05 6.38 -6.32
CA GLY A 58 3.82 4.94 -6.35
C GLY A 58 2.56 4.62 -7.14
N VAL A 59 2.62 3.59 -7.99
CA VAL A 59 1.49 3.08 -8.79
C VAL A 59 1.09 1.70 -8.28
N ILE A 60 -0.20 1.50 -8.06
CA ILE A 60 -0.78 0.26 -7.57
C ILE A 60 -1.45 -0.47 -8.74
N ASP A 61 -0.96 -1.66 -9.07
CA ASP A 61 -1.61 -2.59 -9.97
C ASP A 61 -2.38 -3.63 -9.15
N ALA A 62 -3.69 -3.38 -9.07
CA ALA A 62 -4.64 -4.18 -8.33
C ALA A 62 -4.83 -5.60 -8.90
N GLU A 63 -4.68 -5.76 -10.21
CA GLU A 63 -4.88 -7.03 -10.92
C GLU A 63 -3.67 -7.94 -10.75
N LYS A 64 -2.47 -7.36 -10.81
CA LYS A 64 -1.21 -8.09 -10.64
C LYS A 64 -0.74 -8.17 -9.19
N LEU A 65 -1.40 -7.45 -8.28
CA LEU A 65 -0.99 -7.29 -6.89
C LEU A 65 0.46 -6.78 -6.81
N THR A 66 0.76 -5.70 -7.53
CA THR A 66 2.07 -5.07 -7.52
C THR A 66 1.99 -3.59 -7.18
N PHE A 67 3.03 -3.11 -6.51
CA PHE A 67 3.23 -1.71 -6.19
C PHE A 67 4.55 -1.26 -6.80
N THR A 68 4.51 -0.33 -7.75
CA THR A 68 5.69 0.17 -8.45
C THR A 68 6.02 1.56 -7.96
N VAL A 69 7.24 1.76 -7.45
CA VAL A 69 7.75 3.08 -7.06
C VAL A 69 9.22 3.19 -7.45
N CYS A 70 9.63 4.36 -7.95
CA CYS A 70 11.00 4.59 -8.43
C CYS A 70 11.50 3.57 -9.49
N GLY A 71 10.59 3.00 -10.28
CA GLY A 71 10.91 1.96 -11.29
C GLY A 71 11.15 0.56 -10.72
N ILE A 72 10.99 0.37 -9.40
CA ILE A 72 11.08 -0.93 -8.74
C ILE A 72 9.67 -1.45 -8.50
N GLU A 73 9.42 -2.70 -8.89
CA GLU A 73 8.16 -3.39 -8.66
C GLU A 73 8.24 -4.23 -7.38
N TYR A 74 7.27 -4.03 -6.49
CA TYR A 74 7.13 -4.75 -5.24
C TYR A 74 5.85 -5.56 -5.22
N LYS A 75 5.92 -6.79 -4.70
CA LYS A 75 4.73 -7.65 -4.59
C LYS A 75 3.87 -7.26 -3.40
N MET A 76 2.57 -7.15 -3.63
CA MET A 76 1.56 -6.97 -2.60
C MET A 76 1.08 -8.34 -2.12
N ARG A 77 0.95 -8.49 -0.80
CA ARG A 77 0.32 -9.65 -0.18
C ARG A 77 -0.87 -9.18 0.63
N LYS A 78 -2.02 -9.84 0.48
CA LYS A 78 -3.19 -9.55 1.31
C LYS A 78 -2.77 -9.72 2.78
N ALA A 79 -2.93 -8.68 3.58
CA ALA A 79 -2.66 -8.72 5.00
C ALA A 79 -3.67 -9.68 5.64
N LYS A 80 -3.20 -10.54 6.54
CA LYS A 80 -4.09 -11.41 7.32
C LYS A 80 -5.00 -10.51 8.17
N THR A 81 -6.30 -10.59 7.94
CA THR A 81 -7.31 -9.91 8.76
C THR A 81 -7.39 -10.52 10.15
N ASN A 82 -6.98 -11.79 10.30
CA ASN A 82 -6.97 -12.50 11.56
C ASN A 82 -5.55 -13.05 11.85
N PRO A 83 -4.93 -12.72 12.99
CA PRO A 83 -3.60 -13.25 13.35
C PRO A 83 -3.60 -14.77 13.57
N TRP A 84 -4.78 -15.39 13.66
CA TRP A 84 -4.97 -16.82 13.91
C TRP A 84 -5.47 -17.63 12.70
N ASP A 85 -5.69 -17.00 11.54
CA ASP A 85 -5.95 -17.75 10.31
C ASP A 85 -4.64 -18.42 9.88
N VAL A 86 -4.56 -19.75 10.03
CA VAL A 86 -3.39 -20.58 9.68
C VAL A 86 -3.32 -20.79 8.18
#